data_AF-A0A6P1CIL7-F1
#
_entry.id   AF-A0A6P1CIL7-F1
#
_cell.length_a   1.000
_cell.length_b   1.000
_cell.length_c   1.000
_cell.angle_alpha   90.00
_cell.angle_beta   90.00
_cell.angle_gamma   90.00
#
_symmetry.space_group_name_H-M   'P 1'
#
loop_
_entity.id
_entity.type
_entity.pdbx_description
1 polymer ?
#
loop_
_entity_poly.entity_id
_entity_poly.type
_entity_poly.pdbx_seq_one_letter_code
_entity_poly.pdbx_strand_id
1 'polypeptide(L)'
;MHRQEPGVTQPRPPTVAEARARDKTRRKAEAEAQAAAAREEAARRTRKRVMIGGAAVVGVAALVGGGYLAYRAVAAPDQVTAYCTVIDENGNETVVEDDRCSRASSAGHAGVGGIFIYNGMQYRYYYGGNNTVGQPPTGGTTVKPKGAEIKTKSGTVIQRGGLGSKSGGGS
;
A
#
# COMPACT_ATOMS: atom_id res chain seq x y z
N MET A 1 -69.62 27.01 -45.10
CA MET A 1 -68.44 27.02 -44.21
C MET A 1 -68.10 28.47 -43.90
N HIS A 2 -68.30 28.93 -42.66
CA HIS A 2 -67.84 30.26 -42.26
C HIS A 2 -66.33 30.20 -41.99
N ARG A 3 -65.54 30.93 -42.79
CA ARG A 3 -64.11 31.10 -42.61
C ARG A 3 -63.91 32.17 -41.53
N GLN A 4 -63.24 31.82 -40.43
CA GLN A 4 -62.90 32.82 -39.41
C GLN A 4 -61.73 33.67 -39.91
N GLU A 5 -61.93 34.98 -39.99
CA GLU A 5 -60.88 35.93 -40.32
C GLU A 5 -60.10 36.32 -39.04
N PRO A 6 -58.75 36.25 -39.07
CA PRO A 6 -57.93 36.69 -37.96
C PRO A 6 -58.08 38.21 -37.76
N GLY A 7 -58.43 38.62 -36.54
CA GLY A 7 -58.60 40.03 -36.15
C GLY A 7 -60.04 40.55 -36.15
N VAL A 8 -60.98 39.87 -36.81
CA VAL A 8 -62.41 40.28 -36.87
C VAL A 8 -63.27 39.52 -35.86
N THR A 9 -62.86 38.31 -35.48
CA THR A 9 -63.62 37.44 -34.56
C THR A 9 -63.21 37.67 -33.11
N GLN A 10 -64.16 38.03 -32.25
CA GLN A 10 -63.91 38.14 -30.82
C GLN A 10 -63.90 36.74 -30.16
N PRO A 11 -62.92 36.45 -29.29
CA PRO A 11 -62.90 35.20 -28.55
C PRO A 11 -64.17 35.05 -27.71
N ARG A 12 -64.81 33.88 -27.76
CA ARG A 12 -65.94 33.57 -26.88
C ARG A 12 -65.50 33.69 -25.41
N PRO A 13 -66.30 34.32 -24.53
CA PRO A 13 -65.99 34.36 -23.11
C PRO A 13 -65.89 32.92 -22.55
N PRO A 14 -64.87 32.62 -21.73
CA PRO A 14 -64.64 31.27 -21.25
C PRO A 14 -65.78 30.81 -20.36
N THR A 15 -66.13 29.54 -20.47
CA THR A 15 -67.08 28.92 -19.55
C THR A 15 -66.45 28.75 -18.17
N VAL A 16 -67.28 28.66 -17.12
CA VAL A 16 -66.78 28.46 -15.74
C VAL A 16 -65.93 27.20 -15.58
N ALA A 17 -66.20 26.16 -16.37
CA ALA A 17 -65.42 24.93 -16.39
C ALA A 17 -64.03 25.13 -17.02
N GLU A 18 -63.94 25.85 -18.14
CA GLU A 18 -62.67 26.19 -18.78
C GLU A 18 -61.83 27.15 -17.91
N ALA A 19 -62.46 28.10 -17.23
CA ALA A 19 -61.77 28.99 -16.31
C ALA A 19 -61.12 28.21 -15.16
N ARG A 20 -61.83 27.24 -14.57
CA ARG A 20 -61.27 26.34 -13.53
C ARG A 20 -60.15 25.44 -14.07
N ALA A 21 -60.28 24.95 -15.30
CA ALA A 21 -59.23 24.14 -15.93
C ALA A 21 -57.94 24.96 -16.13
N ARG A 22 -58.07 26.20 -16.60
CA ARG A 22 -56.95 27.14 -16.77
C ARG A 22 -56.31 27.55 -15.45
N ASP A 23 -57.09 27.73 -14.40
CA ASP A 23 -56.55 28.04 -13.07
C ASP A 23 -55.80 26.83 -12.49
N LYS A 24 -56.33 25.61 -12.68
CA LYS A 24 -55.66 24.37 -12.27
C LYS A 24 -54.34 24.15 -13.00
N THR A 25 -54.26 24.45 -14.30
CA THR A 25 -53.00 24.34 -15.05
C THR A 25 -52.00 25.40 -14.62
N ARG A 26 -52.42 26.64 -14.38
CA ARG A 26 -51.55 27.69 -13.83
C ARG A 26 -50.97 27.30 -12.47
N ARG A 27 -51.80 26.85 -11.53
CA ARG A 27 -51.34 26.40 -10.20
C ARG A 27 -50.39 25.21 -10.27
N LYS A 28 -50.62 24.27 -11.20
CA LYS A 28 -49.70 23.14 -11.42
C LYS A 28 -48.36 23.61 -11.98
N ALA A 29 -48.36 24.50 -12.97
CA ALA A 29 -47.15 25.05 -13.54
C ALA A 29 -46.35 25.87 -12.51
N GLU A 30 -47.02 26.66 -11.67
CA GLU A 30 -46.41 27.39 -10.56
C GLU A 30 -45.80 26.44 -9.52
N ALA A 31 -46.50 25.37 -9.15
CA ALA A 31 -46.00 24.36 -8.21
C ALA A 31 -44.79 23.57 -8.78
N GLU A 32 -44.82 23.23 -10.08
CA GLU A 32 -43.71 22.57 -10.75
C GLU A 32 -42.48 23.48 -10.86
N ALA A 33 -42.67 24.77 -11.16
CA ALA A 33 -41.59 25.75 -11.18
C ALA A 33 -40.93 25.91 -9.80
N GLN A 34 -41.74 25.98 -8.73
CA GLN A 34 -41.22 26.03 -7.36
C GLN A 34 -40.49 24.74 -6.97
N ALA A 35 -41.03 23.57 -7.34
CA ALA A 35 -40.38 22.29 -7.09
C ALA A 35 -39.06 22.14 -7.86
N ALA A 36 -38.97 22.64 -9.09
CA ALA A 36 -37.74 22.66 -9.87
C ALA A 36 -36.67 23.55 -9.22
N ALA A 37 -37.03 24.76 -8.81
CA ALA A 37 -36.12 25.67 -8.12
C ALA A 37 -35.58 25.06 -6.80
N ALA A 38 -36.46 24.46 -5.99
CA ALA A 38 -36.05 23.79 -4.74
C ALA A 38 -35.10 22.60 -5.00
N ARG A 39 -35.31 21.84 -6.06
CA ARG A 39 -34.42 20.73 -6.45
C ARG A 39 -33.06 21.22 -6.92
N GLU A 40 -33.00 22.32 -7.68
CA GLU A 40 -31.73 22.91 -8.11
C GLU A 40 -30.91 23.43 -6.92
N GLU A 41 -31.56 24.11 -5.97
CA GLU A 41 -30.92 24.56 -4.74
C GLU A 41 -30.40 23.40 -3.90
N ALA A 42 -31.21 22.35 -3.72
CA ALA A 42 -30.81 21.14 -3.01
C ALA A 42 -29.62 20.46 -3.70
N ALA A 43 -29.66 20.32 -5.03
CA ALA A 43 -28.57 19.77 -5.83
C ALA A 43 -27.29 20.61 -5.78
N ARG A 44 -27.41 21.95 -5.68
CA ARG A 44 -26.27 22.85 -5.51
C ARG A 44 -25.65 22.68 -4.12
N ARG A 45 -26.47 22.52 -3.08
CA ARG A 45 -26.00 22.27 -1.70
C ARG A 45 -25.31 20.92 -1.57
N THR A 46 -25.86 19.84 -2.16
CA THR A 46 -25.24 18.52 -2.13
C THR A 46 -23.92 18.50 -2.90
N ARG A 47 -23.86 19.08 -4.10
CA ARG A 47 -22.62 19.20 -4.89
C ARG A 47 -21.51 19.91 -4.10
N LYS A 48 -21.81 21.03 -3.44
CA LYS A 48 -20.82 21.73 -2.59
C LYS A 48 -20.33 20.86 -1.43
N ARG A 49 -21.23 20.15 -0.73
CA ARG A 49 -20.87 19.27 0.39
C ARG A 49 -20.00 18.09 -0.05
N VAL A 50 -20.33 17.46 -1.18
CA VAL A 50 -19.56 16.34 -1.74
C VAL A 50 -18.15 16.78 -2.14
N MET A 51 -18.01 17.94 -2.80
CA MET A 51 -16.69 18.47 -3.19
C MET A 51 -15.80 18.75 -1.97
N ILE A 52 -16.35 19.36 -0.91
CA ILE A 52 -15.60 19.67 0.31
C ILE A 52 -15.24 18.39 1.08
N GLY A 53 -16.19 17.47 1.25
CA GLY A 53 -15.97 16.22 1.97
C GLY A 53 -14.99 15.28 1.26
N GLY A 54 -15.06 15.21 -0.08
CA GLY A 54 -14.14 14.41 -0.88
C GLY A 54 -12.69 14.87 -0.78
N ALA A 55 -12.45 16.19 -0.84
CA ALA A 55 -11.09 16.75 -0.75
C ALA A 55 -10.40 16.44 0.60
N ALA A 56 -11.15 16.50 1.71
CA ALA A 56 -10.59 16.25 3.04
C ALA A 56 -10.13 14.78 3.21
N VAL A 57 -10.93 13.81 2.76
CA VAL A 57 -10.61 12.38 2.91
C VAL A 57 -9.40 11.99 2.06
N VAL A 58 -9.33 12.47 0.82
CA VAL A 58 -8.20 12.21 -0.09
C VAL A 58 -6.90 12.80 0.46
N GLY A 59 -6.95 14.00 1.03
CA GLY A 59 -5.77 14.64 1.64
C GLY A 59 -5.16 13.83 2.79
N VAL A 60 -5.99 13.29 3.68
CA VAL A 60 -5.50 12.47 4.82
C VAL A 60 -4.93 11.15 4.32
N ALA A 61 -5.60 10.47 3.39
CA ALA A 61 -5.10 9.21 2.82
C ALA A 61 -3.77 9.40 2.09
N ALA A 62 -3.61 10.50 1.35
CA ALA A 62 -2.36 10.85 0.67
C ALA A 62 -1.22 11.13 1.66
N LEU A 63 -1.49 11.82 2.78
CA LEU A 63 -0.49 12.07 3.82
C LEU A 63 -0.07 10.78 4.54
N VAL A 64 -1.00 9.90 4.90
CA VAL A 64 -0.68 8.64 5.58
C VAL A 64 0.05 7.68 4.63
N GLY A 65 -0.46 7.50 3.41
CA GLY A 65 0.17 6.63 2.41
C GLY A 65 1.54 7.16 1.97
N GLY A 66 1.63 8.45 1.65
CA GLY A 66 2.87 9.11 1.27
C GLY A 66 3.89 9.15 2.41
N GLY A 67 3.45 9.43 3.64
CA GLY A 67 4.29 9.42 4.84
C GLY A 67 4.82 8.02 5.18
N TYR A 68 4.00 6.98 5.05
CA TYR A 68 4.44 5.60 5.25
C TYR A 68 5.43 5.15 4.17
N LEU A 69 5.20 5.52 2.91
CA LEU A 69 6.13 5.21 1.83
C LEU A 69 7.44 5.98 1.96
N ALA A 70 7.39 7.26 2.33
CA ALA A 70 8.57 8.08 2.61
C ALA A 70 9.33 7.54 3.84
N TYR A 71 8.63 7.18 4.92
CA TYR A 71 9.22 6.56 6.09
C TYR A 71 9.90 5.24 5.73
N ARG A 72 9.25 4.36 4.94
CA ARG A 72 9.90 3.12 4.49
C ARG A 72 11.06 3.36 3.53
N ALA A 73 11.03 4.41 2.73
CA ALA A 73 12.12 4.75 1.82
C ALA A 73 13.33 5.35 2.55
N VAL A 74 13.09 6.10 3.63
CA VAL A 74 14.15 6.68 4.47
C VAL A 74 14.63 5.68 5.53
N ALA A 75 13.75 4.80 6.01
CA ALA A 75 14.02 3.84 7.08
C ALA A 75 14.25 2.39 6.59
N ALA A 76 14.43 2.14 5.29
CA ALA A 76 14.94 0.86 4.80
C ALA A 76 15.97 1.07 3.67
N PRO A 77 17.12 0.38 3.69
CA PRO A 77 17.34 -0.91 4.34
C PRO A 77 18.26 -0.80 5.56
N ASP A 78 17.83 -1.40 6.67
CA ASP A 78 18.76 -1.88 7.69
C ASP A 78 19.73 -2.84 6.99
N GLN A 79 20.90 -2.34 6.62
CA GLN A 79 21.99 -3.20 6.18
C GLN A 79 22.45 -3.97 7.40
N VAL A 80 22.06 -5.24 7.46
CA VAL A 80 22.40 -6.09 8.59
C VAL A 80 23.70 -6.80 8.25
N THR A 81 24.74 -6.48 9.02
CA THR A 81 26.01 -7.20 8.93
C THR A 81 25.83 -8.61 9.45
N ALA A 82 26.12 -9.60 8.62
CA ALA A 82 26.21 -11.00 9.01
C ALA A 82 27.66 -11.34 9.38
N TYR A 83 27.81 -12.06 10.48
CA TYR A 83 29.05 -12.64 10.96
C TYR A 83 28.94 -14.15 10.92
N CYS A 84 30.03 -14.83 10.54
CA CYS A 84 30.09 -16.28 10.65
C CYS A 84 30.46 -16.67 12.08
N THR A 85 29.70 -17.56 12.70
CA THR A 85 30.04 -18.15 13.99
C THR A 85 30.22 -19.65 13.85
N VAL A 86 31.13 -20.21 14.65
CA VAL A 86 31.34 -21.65 14.80
C VAL A 86 31.01 -22.04 16.23
N ILE A 87 30.35 -23.19 16.39
CA ILE A 87 30.08 -23.81 17.68
C ILE A 87 31.01 -25.01 17.78
N ASP A 88 31.93 -24.93 18.75
CA ASP A 88 32.85 -26.03 19.08
C ASP A 88 32.11 -27.20 19.75
N GLU A 89 32.76 -28.36 19.85
CA GLU A 89 32.22 -29.55 20.53
C GLU A 89 31.86 -29.29 22.01
N ASN A 90 32.51 -28.30 22.63
CA ASN A 90 32.23 -27.85 23.99
C ASN A 90 31.03 -26.89 24.10
N GLY A 91 30.35 -26.59 22.98
CA GLY A 91 29.19 -25.68 22.92
C GLY A 91 29.56 -24.19 22.93
N ASN A 92 30.84 -23.84 22.82
CA ASN A 92 31.29 -22.46 22.78
C ASN A 92 31.09 -21.88 21.37
N GLU A 93 30.40 -20.74 21.28
CA GLU A 93 30.19 -20.03 20.03
C GLU A 93 31.25 -18.93 19.86
N THR A 94 32.03 -19.02 18.79
CA THR A 94 33.07 -18.02 18.47
C THR A 94 32.89 -17.49 17.05
N VAL A 95 33.21 -16.22 16.85
CA VAL A 95 33.11 -15.58 15.55
C VAL A 95 34.34 -15.93 14.71
N VAL A 96 34.11 -16.39 13.49
CA VAL A 96 35.15 -16.79 12.53
C VAL A 96 35.06 -15.96 11.25
N GLU A 97 36.01 -16.18 10.35
CA GLU A 97 36.04 -15.54 9.04
C GLU A 97 34.81 -15.90 8.19
N ASP A 98 34.34 -14.92 7.42
CA ASP A 98 33.10 -15.04 6.63
C ASP A 98 33.18 -16.16 5.56
N ASP A 99 34.38 -16.50 5.09
CA ASP A 99 34.59 -17.56 4.08
C ASP A 99 34.23 -18.95 4.62
N ARG A 100 34.32 -19.16 5.94
CA ARG A 100 34.01 -20.45 6.55
C ARG A 100 32.53 -20.76 6.40
N CYS A 101 31.65 -19.80 6.62
CA CYS A 101 30.21 -20.00 6.41
C CYS A 101 29.85 -20.07 4.92
N SER A 102 30.54 -19.37 4.01
CA SER A 102 30.28 -19.50 2.57
C SER A 102 30.69 -20.89 2.06
N ARG A 103 31.83 -21.41 2.52
CA ARG A 103 32.27 -22.78 2.25
C ARG A 103 31.37 -23.81 2.91
N ALA A 104 31.01 -23.63 4.18
CA ALA A 104 30.12 -24.55 4.89
C ALA A 104 28.70 -24.58 4.30
N SER A 105 28.19 -23.45 3.79
CA SER A 105 26.90 -23.42 3.09
C SER A 105 26.95 -24.01 1.69
N SER A 106 28.12 -24.04 1.04
CA SER A 106 28.29 -24.59 -0.31
C SER A 106 28.70 -26.08 -0.32
N ALA A 107 29.55 -26.49 0.62
CA ALA A 107 30.16 -27.82 0.69
C ALA A 107 29.72 -28.63 1.93
N GLY A 108 29.11 -27.98 2.91
CA GLY A 108 28.60 -28.63 4.11
C GLY A 108 27.17 -29.12 3.97
N HIS A 109 26.67 -29.75 5.03
CA HIS A 109 25.27 -30.19 5.11
C HIS A 109 24.44 -29.15 5.83
N ALA A 110 23.31 -28.75 5.23
CA ALA A 110 22.35 -27.86 5.86
C ALA A 110 21.64 -28.60 7.00
N GLY A 111 21.92 -28.18 8.23
CA GLY A 111 21.22 -28.61 9.43
C GLY A 111 19.91 -27.84 9.64
N VAL A 112 19.22 -28.17 10.73
CA VAL A 112 17.96 -27.52 11.11
C VAL A 112 18.24 -26.11 11.65
N GLY A 113 17.44 -25.11 11.24
CA GLY A 113 17.52 -23.76 11.81
C GLY A 113 18.64 -22.87 11.25
N GLY A 114 19.17 -23.16 10.06
CA GLY A 114 20.19 -22.33 9.41
C GLY A 114 21.62 -22.57 9.91
N ILE A 115 21.85 -23.75 10.49
CA ILE A 115 23.17 -24.26 10.87
C ILE A 115 23.74 -25.04 9.69
N PHE A 116 25.04 -24.91 9.42
CA PHE A 116 25.77 -25.63 8.39
C PHE A 116 26.83 -26.49 9.05
N ILE A 117 26.84 -27.79 8.76
CA ILE A 117 27.84 -28.70 9.32
C ILE A 117 28.95 -28.88 8.29
N TYR A 118 30.17 -28.52 8.67
CA TYR A 118 31.34 -28.65 7.80
C TYR A 118 32.56 -29.05 8.65
N ASN A 119 33.29 -30.09 8.22
CA ASN A 119 34.43 -30.65 8.96
C ASN A 119 34.14 -30.98 10.44
N GLY A 120 32.96 -31.51 10.75
CA GLY A 120 32.56 -31.86 12.12
C GLY A 120 32.17 -30.67 13.01
N MET A 121 32.37 -29.44 12.53
CA MET A 121 32.00 -28.21 13.23
C MET A 121 30.68 -27.65 12.73
N GLN A 122 29.95 -26.98 13.62
CA GLN A 122 28.67 -26.35 13.31
C GLN A 122 28.86 -24.86 13.07
N TYR A 123 28.59 -24.40 11.86
CA TYR A 123 28.65 -23.01 11.46
C TYR A 123 27.26 -22.39 11.40
N ARG A 124 27.12 -21.11 11.75
CA ARG A 124 25.86 -20.38 11.66
C ARG A 124 26.11 -18.91 11.34
N TYR A 125 25.13 -18.26 10.72
CA TYR A 125 25.15 -16.82 10.56
C TYR A 125 24.57 -16.10 11.77
N TYR A 126 25.30 -15.12 12.27
CA TYR A 126 24.91 -14.20 13.33
C TYR A 126 24.69 -12.81 12.73
N TYR A 127 23.51 -12.25 12.90
CA TYR A 127 23.06 -11.03 12.26
C TYR A 127 23.05 -9.87 13.25
N GLY A 128 23.78 -8.79 12.94
CA GLY A 128 23.88 -7.60 13.78
C GLY A 128 24.95 -7.71 14.87
N GLY A 129 25.03 -6.65 15.69
CA GLY A 129 26.09 -6.47 16.67
C GLY A 129 27.40 -5.93 16.06
N ASN A 130 28.40 -5.72 16.90
CA ASN A 130 29.76 -5.34 16.49
C ASN A 130 30.74 -6.44 16.90
N ASN A 131 30.77 -7.51 16.10
CA ASN A 131 31.51 -8.73 16.43
C ASN A 131 32.91 -8.73 15.83
N THR A 132 33.86 -9.30 16.57
CA THR A 132 35.25 -9.47 16.16
C THR A 132 35.60 -10.95 16.07
N VAL A 133 36.43 -11.31 15.09
CA VAL A 133 36.90 -12.69 14.92
C VAL A 133 37.68 -13.14 16.15
N GLY A 134 37.41 -14.36 16.62
CA GLY A 134 38.01 -14.96 17.81
C GLY A 134 37.35 -14.58 19.14
N GLN A 135 36.27 -13.79 19.11
CA GLN A 135 35.48 -13.44 20.30
C GLN A 135 34.07 -14.04 20.21
N PRO A 136 33.36 -14.19 21.35
CA PRO A 136 31.96 -14.60 21.34
C PRO A 136 31.07 -13.52 20.70
N PRO A 137 30.03 -13.91 19.95
CA PRO A 137 29.12 -12.95 19.33
C PRO A 137 28.26 -12.24 20.38
N THR A 138 28.09 -10.92 20.26
CA THR A 138 27.30 -10.11 21.19
C THR A 138 26.42 -9.08 20.48
N GLY A 139 25.25 -8.78 21.07
CA GLY A 139 24.38 -7.69 20.62
C GLY A 139 23.66 -7.90 19.28
N GLY A 140 23.57 -9.13 18.78
CA GLY A 140 22.85 -9.48 17.56
C GLY A 140 21.89 -10.66 17.74
N THR A 141 21.49 -11.26 16.63
CA THR A 141 20.53 -12.37 16.58
C THR A 141 20.96 -13.42 15.58
N THR A 142 20.64 -14.68 15.86
CA THR A 142 20.89 -15.81 14.95
C THR A 142 19.72 -16.03 13.98
N VAL A 143 18.61 -15.31 14.18
CA VAL A 143 17.42 -15.39 13.34
C VAL A 143 17.58 -14.47 12.14
N LYS A 144 17.46 -15.04 10.94
CA LYS A 144 17.60 -14.27 9.70
C LYS A 144 16.54 -13.16 9.63
N PRO A 145 16.94 -11.88 9.54
CA PRO A 145 15.99 -10.78 9.42
C PRO A 145 15.26 -10.84 8.07
N LYS A 146 13.94 -10.60 8.10
CA LYS A 146 13.10 -10.58 6.89
C LYS A 146 13.14 -9.19 6.25
N GLY A 147 13.41 -9.12 4.96
CA GLY A 147 13.34 -7.87 4.18
C GLY A 147 14.56 -6.93 4.31
N ALA A 148 15.61 -7.33 5.02
CA ALA A 148 16.86 -6.59 5.13
C ALA A 148 17.88 -7.00 4.05
N GLU A 149 18.76 -6.07 3.66
CA GLU A 149 19.95 -6.41 2.87
C GLU A 149 21.03 -6.93 3.82
N ILE A 150 21.38 -8.21 3.65
CA ILE A 150 22.33 -8.87 4.53
C ILE A 150 23.67 -8.91 3.82
N LYS A 151 24.69 -8.31 4.44
CA LYS A 151 26.07 -8.33 3.94
C LYS A 151 26.99 -8.93 4.98
N THR A 152 27.91 -9.78 4.56
CA THR A 152 29.03 -10.15 5.43
C THR A 152 29.98 -8.96 5.62
N LYS A 153 30.89 -9.04 6.60
CA LYS A 153 31.93 -8.00 6.79
C LYS A 153 32.83 -7.89 5.56
N SER A 154 33.05 -9.00 4.85
CA SER A 154 33.75 -9.05 3.55
C SER A 154 32.98 -8.45 2.36
N GLY A 155 31.74 -8.00 2.56
CA GLY A 155 30.90 -7.41 1.51
C GLY A 155 30.14 -8.42 0.65
N THR A 156 30.17 -9.72 1.01
CA THR A 156 29.40 -10.75 0.31
C THR A 156 27.93 -10.63 0.67
N VAL A 157 27.06 -10.51 -0.33
CA VAL A 157 25.62 -10.41 -0.12
C VAL A 157 25.04 -11.78 0.16
N ILE A 158 24.51 -11.98 1.37
CA ILE A 158 23.87 -13.25 1.76
C ILE A 158 22.40 -13.16 1.36
N GLN A 159 22.10 -13.84 0.27
CA GLN A 159 20.89 -13.79 -0.55
C GLN A 159 19.61 -13.40 0.19
N ARG A 160 18.93 -12.37 -0.35
CA ARG A 160 17.60 -11.86 0.04
C ARG A 160 16.65 -13.04 0.23
N GLY A 161 16.05 -13.15 1.41
CA GLY A 161 14.90 -14.04 1.61
C GLY A 161 13.71 -13.50 0.81
N GLY A 162 13.63 -13.87 -0.46
CA GLY A 162 12.56 -13.55 -1.40
C GLY A 162 12.82 -14.37 -2.67
N LEU A 163 11.78 -15.03 -3.19
CA LEU A 163 11.81 -15.97 -4.32
C LEU A 163 12.90 -15.62 -5.36
N GLY A 164 13.91 -16.48 -5.46
CA GLY A 164 15.08 -16.21 -6.30
C GLY A 164 15.90 -17.46 -6.49
N SER A 165 15.25 -18.54 -6.92
CA SER A 165 15.91 -19.68 -7.55
C SER A 165 16.67 -19.14 -8.76
N LYS A 166 18.00 -19.15 -8.72
CA LYS A 166 18.80 -19.06 -9.93
C LYS A 166 18.56 -20.37 -10.68
N SER A 167 17.54 -20.39 -11.53
CA SER A 167 17.43 -21.38 -12.59
C SER A 167 18.56 -21.09 -13.57
N GLY A 168 19.72 -21.73 -13.36
CA GLY A 168 20.73 -21.88 -14.39
C GLY A 168 20.15 -22.78 -15.47
N GLY A 169 19.44 -22.19 -16.43
CA GLY A 169 19.18 -22.83 -17.71
C GLY A 169 20.47 -22.75 -18.51
N GLY A 170 21.16 -23.88 -18.65
CA GLY A 170 22.19 -24.04 -19.67
C GLY A 170 21.52 -24.03 -21.04
N SER A 171 22.06 -23.21 -21.93
CA SER A 171 21.93 -23.39 -23.38
C SER A 171 23.17 -24.12 -23.88
#